data_AF-A0A9P8L1W0-F1
#
_entry.id   AF-A0A9P8L1W0-F1
#
_cell.length_a   1.000
_cell.length_b   1.000
_cell.length_c   1.000
_cell.angle_alpha   90.00
_cell.angle_beta   90.00
_cell.angle_gamma   90.00
#
_symmetry.space_group_name_H-M   'P 1'
#
loop_
_entity.id
_entity.type
_entity.pdbx_description
1 polymer ?
#
loop_
_entity_poly.entity_id
_entity_poly.type
_entity_poly.pdbx_seq_one_letter_code
_entity_poly.pdbx_strand_id
1 'polypeptide(L)'
;IPLEIFLPPPDFDHINFLTTKDHNGLNTGVFFMRVDPWSVTFLTKSMGLPMFRPDIDLGFSIDQEAMANIFHETEYGYARLYQPRQWFNTYEFSHGYEGKKGNMLVHFPGLGDRWDHMSSWLDIIEQHPEEWEMELSNTTYQAEIDQFWSALREGRKALEEAKHQLNQLGGEHAKHVEEKITQLQQAMDQKSDEPETVTHATDDLRQAIEAVTMQAAAAAAASPGETEPEATSPESAVSEGT
;
A
#
# COMPACT_ATOMS: atom_id res chain seq x y z
N ILE A 1 8.77 4.08 24.29
CA ILE A 1 8.11 4.47 23.02
C ILE A 1 6.64 4.09 23.11
N PRO A 2 5.69 5.03 22.99
CA PRO A 2 4.25 4.73 23.01
C PRO A 2 3.87 3.90 21.78
N LEU A 3 3.02 2.89 21.94
CA LEU A 3 2.61 2.01 20.83
C LEU A 3 1.64 2.72 19.87
N GLU A 4 0.94 3.73 20.37
CA GLU A 4 -0.10 4.48 19.66
C GLU A 4 0.43 5.22 18.45
N ILE A 5 1.73 5.51 18.40
CA ILE A 5 2.36 6.20 17.26
C ILE A 5 2.30 5.36 15.98
N PHE A 6 2.25 4.03 16.10
CA PHE A 6 2.21 3.11 14.96
C PHE A 6 0.79 2.88 14.44
N LEU A 7 -0.24 3.24 15.20
CA LEU A 7 -1.62 2.91 14.88
C LEU A 7 -2.14 3.72 13.67
N PRO A 8 -3.15 3.20 12.94
CA PRO A 8 -3.72 3.92 11.83
C PRO A 8 -4.36 5.23 12.29
N PRO A 9 -4.17 6.34 11.56
CA PRO A 9 -4.89 7.57 11.82
C PRO A 9 -6.38 7.42 11.45
N PRO A 10 -7.26 8.33 11.91
CA PRO A 10 -8.71 8.18 11.73
C PRO A 10 -9.19 8.03 10.28
N ASP A 11 -8.44 8.53 9.30
CA ASP A 11 -8.75 8.43 7.88
C ASP A 11 -8.43 7.04 7.27
N PHE A 12 -7.79 6.16 8.05
CA PHE A 12 -7.52 4.75 7.75
C PHE A 12 -8.26 3.80 8.71
N ASP A 13 -9.48 4.17 9.09
CA ASP A 13 -10.35 3.38 9.97
C ASP A 13 -10.75 2.01 9.40
N HIS A 14 -10.58 1.74 8.11
CA HIS A 14 -10.80 0.41 7.52
C HIS A 14 -9.69 -0.61 7.87
N ILE A 15 -8.55 -0.16 8.38
CA ILE A 15 -7.42 -1.04 8.73
C ILE A 15 -7.64 -1.69 10.10
N ASN A 16 -7.81 -3.02 10.09
CA ASN A 16 -7.98 -3.83 11.29
C ASN A 16 -6.72 -4.61 11.68
N PHE A 17 -5.75 -4.75 10.77
CA PHE A 17 -4.52 -5.51 11.00
C PHE A 17 -3.29 -4.76 10.48
N LEU A 18 -2.36 -4.42 11.38
CA LEU A 18 -1.05 -3.86 11.05
C LEU A 18 0.02 -4.90 11.30
N THR A 19 0.87 -5.12 10.31
CA THR A 19 1.89 -6.16 10.40
C THR A 19 3.12 -5.79 9.60
N THR A 20 4.13 -6.65 9.62
CA THR A 20 5.37 -6.43 8.87
C THR A 20 5.58 -7.55 7.87
N LYS A 21 6.56 -7.37 6.98
CA LYS A 21 7.02 -8.42 6.07
C LYS A 21 8.40 -8.94 6.42
N ASP A 22 8.61 -10.22 6.16
CA ASP A 22 9.94 -10.83 6.08
C ASP A 22 10.18 -11.48 4.70
N HIS A 23 11.24 -12.28 4.58
CA HIS A 23 11.61 -12.95 3.33
C HIS A 23 10.56 -13.95 2.82
N ASN A 24 9.61 -14.37 3.66
CA ASN A 24 8.52 -15.28 3.32
C ASN A 24 7.18 -14.53 3.10
N GLY A 25 7.17 -13.20 3.14
CA GLY A 25 5.95 -12.41 3.00
C GLY A 25 5.43 -11.95 4.35
N LEU A 26 4.19 -12.32 4.71
CA LEU A 26 3.59 -11.93 5.99
C LEU A 26 4.48 -12.38 7.14
N ASN A 27 4.74 -11.51 8.12
CA ASN A 27 5.32 -11.91 9.39
C ASN A 27 4.33 -11.72 10.54
N THR A 28 4.06 -12.78 11.32
CA THR A 28 3.13 -12.75 12.48
C THR A 28 3.82 -12.67 13.84
N GLY A 29 5.14 -12.43 13.88
CA GLY A 29 5.88 -12.35 15.14
C GLY A 29 5.45 -11.19 16.03
N VAL A 30 5.22 -10.01 15.44
CA VAL A 30 4.63 -8.85 16.12
C VAL A 30 3.67 -8.16 15.15
N PHE A 31 2.45 -7.91 15.58
CA PHE A 31 1.41 -7.23 14.81
C PHE A 31 0.44 -6.50 15.74
N PHE A 32 -0.28 -5.53 15.20
CA PHE A 32 -1.42 -4.89 15.87
C PHE A 32 -2.71 -5.35 15.22
N MET A 33 -3.70 -5.65 16.05
CA MET A 33 -5.01 -6.08 15.59
C MET A 33 -6.08 -5.33 16.37
N ARG A 34 -7.03 -4.73 15.64
CA ARG A 34 -8.15 -4.02 16.25
C ARG A 34 -9.07 -5.00 16.97
N VAL A 35 -9.62 -4.61 18.11
CA VAL A 35 -10.72 -5.35 18.75
C VAL A 35 -12.02 -5.02 18.02
N ASP A 36 -12.44 -5.89 17.11
CA ASP A 36 -13.59 -5.73 16.23
C ASP A 36 -14.17 -7.11 15.85
N PRO A 37 -15.48 -7.25 15.53
CA PRO A 37 -16.03 -8.49 14.99
C PRO A 37 -15.27 -9.06 13.78
N TRP A 38 -14.71 -8.20 12.94
CA TRP A 38 -13.83 -8.61 11.83
C TRP A 38 -12.67 -9.49 12.32
N SER A 39 -12.02 -9.09 13.41
CA SER A 39 -10.84 -9.78 13.96
C SER A 39 -11.20 -11.15 14.52
N VAL A 40 -12.38 -11.29 15.14
CA VAL A 40 -12.87 -12.59 15.63
C VAL A 40 -13.08 -13.55 14.47
N THR A 41 -13.72 -13.08 13.39
CA THR A 41 -13.94 -13.89 12.19
C THR A 41 -12.62 -14.25 11.52
N PHE A 42 -11.72 -13.28 11.36
CA PHE A 42 -10.40 -13.49 10.76
C PHE A 42 -9.58 -14.55 11.51
N LEU A 43 -9.49 -14.46 12.84
CA LEU A 43 -8.79 -15.45 13.65
C LEU A 43 -9.46 -16.82 13.62
N THR A 44 -10.80 -16.86 13.64
CA THR A 44 -11.55 -18.13 13.55
C THR A 44 -11.28 -18.83 12.23
N LYS A 45 -11.31 -18.10 11.10
CA LYS A 45 -10.97 -18.64 9.78
C LYS A 45 -9.51 -19.11 9.74
N SER A 46 -8.58 -18.29 10.23
CA SER A 46 -7.14 -18.62 10.21
C SER A 46 -6.83 -19.88 11.01
N MET A 47 -7.36 -20.01 12.24
CA MET A 47 -7.19 -21.22 13.05
C MET A 47 -7.93 -22.44 12.50
N GLY A 48 -9.07 -22.23 11.84
CA GLY A 48 -9.85 -23.30 11.22
C GLY A 48 -9.29 -23.80 9.89
N LEU A 49 -8.43 -23.02 9.22
CA LEU A 49 -7.93 -23.34 7.88
C LEU A 49 -7.33 -24.75 7.78
N PRO A 50 -6.45 -25.22 8.70
CA PRO A 50 -5.89 -26.57 8.61
C PRO A 50 -6.95 -27.68 8.70
N MET A 51 -8.10 -27.41 9.33
CA MET A 51 -9.18 -28.39 9.48
C MET A 51 -10.09 -28.46 8.25
N PHE A 52 -10.39 -27.32 7.63
CA PHE A 52 -11.31 -27.25 6.49
C PHE A 52 -10.60 -27.35 5.14
N ARG A 53 -9.30 -27.10 5.10
CA ARG A 53 -8.43 -27.17 3.91
C ARG A 53 -7.15 -27.97 4.22
N PRO A 54 -7.26 -29.26 4.59
CA PRO A 54 -6.11 -30.09 4.94
C PRO A 54 -5.21 -30.40 3.72
N ASP A 55 -5.63 -30.04 2.51
CA ASP A 55 -4.89 -30.15 1.26
C ASP A 55 -3.79 -29.10 1.10
N ILE A 56 -3.84 -28.01 1.87
CA ILE A 56 -2.86 -26.93 1.82
C ILE A 56 -1.69 -27.26 2.74
N ASP A 57 -0.48 -27.28 2.20
CA ASP A 57 0.74 -27.35 3.00
C ASP A 57 1.03 -25.97 3.62
N LEU A 58 0.93 -25.90 4.94
CA LEU A 58 1.17 -24.69 5.73
C LEU A 58 2.59 -24.62 6.30
N GLY A 59 3.44 -25.60 5.96
CA GLY A 59 4.84 -25.62 6.35
C GLY A 59 5.07 -25.59 7.87
N PHE A 60 6.15 -24.93 8.27
CA PHE A 60 6.57 -24.86 9.68
C PHE A 60 5.81 -23.79 10.48
N SER A 61 5.59 -22.62 9.88
CA SER A 61 4.90 -21.49 10.52
C SER A 61 3.41 -21.51 10.17
N ILE A 62 2.71 -22.54 10.68
CA ILE A 62 1.32 -22.84 10.32
C ILE A 62 0.40 -21.64 10.54
N ASP A 63 0.57 -20.90 11.64
CA ASP A 63 -0.23 -19.73 11.97
C ASP A 63 -0.02 -18.58 10.96
N GLN A 64 1.23 -18.30 10.62
CA GLN A 64 1.61 -17.26 9.64
C GLN A 64 1.06 -17.60 8.25
N GLU A 65 1.30 -18.82 7.77
CA GLU A 65 0.83 -19.26 6.47
C GLU A 65 -0.70 -19.31 6.40
N ALA A 66 -1.35 -19.75 7.48
CA ALA A 66 -2.81 -19.75 7.53
C ALA A 66 -3.37 -18.32 7.45
N MET A 67 -2.83 -17.38 8.22
CA MET A 67 -3.23 -15.97 8.15
C MET A 67 -2.97 -15.37 6.76
N ALA A 68 -1.82 -15.66 6.15
CA ALA A 68 -1.49 -15.21 4.81
C ALA A 68 -2.50 -15.70 3.77
N ASN A 69 -2.93 -16.97 3.87
CA ASN A 69 -3.96 -17.54 3.01
C ASN A 69 -5.30 -16.82 3.18
N ILE A 70 -5.74 -16.55 4.40
CA ILE A 70 -6.99 -15.81 4.65
C ILE A 70 -6.90 -14.38 4.11
N PHE A 71 -5.74 -13.71 4.21
CA PHE A 71 -5.55 -12.38 3.64
C PHE A 71 -5.59 -12.32 2.11
N HIS A 72 -5.45 -13.44 1.41
CA HIS A 72 -5.66 -13.49 -0.04
C HIS A 72 -7.15 -13.49 -0.44
N GLU A 73 -8.06 -13.72 0.51
CA GLU A 73 -9.49 -13.49 0.28
C GLU A 73 -9.77 -11.97 0.25
N THR A 74 -10.53 -11.53 -0.75
CA THR A 74 -10.79 -10.10 -1.00
C THR A 74 -11.42 -9.35 0.17
N GLU A 75 -12.20 -10.05 1.01
CA GLU A 75 -12.85 -9.50 2.19
C GLU A 75 -11.89 -9.18 3.36
N TYR A 76 -10.69 -9.78 3.41
CA TYR A 76 -9.72 -9.53 4.50
C TYR A 76 -8.52 -8.72 4.03
N GLY A 77 -8.10 -8.87 2.76
CA GLY A 77 -6.90 -8.20 2.25
C GLY A 77 -6.92 -6.68 2.40
N TYR A 78 -8.08 -6.05 2.17
CA TYR A 78 -8.24 -4.58 2.26
C TYR A 78 -8.11 -4.02 3.69
N ALA A 79 -8.33 -4.85 4.71
CA ALA A 79 -8.25 -4.42 6.11
C ALA A 79 -6.85 -4.60 6.72
N ARG A 80 -5.86 -5.02 5.92
CA ARG A 80 -4.48 -5.26 6.34
C ARG A 80 -3.53 -4.23 5.73
N LEU A 81 -2.58 -3.75 6.51
CA LEU A 81 -1.50 -2.88 6.05
C LEU A 81 -0.14 -3.37 6.54
N TYR A 82 0.88 -3.21 5.70
CA TYR A 82 2.26 -3.50 6.08
C TYR A 82 2.98 -2.22 6.50
N GLN A 83 3.74 -2.30 7.58
CA GLN A 83 4.62 -1.24 8.07
C GLN A 83 6.08 -1.68 8.03
N PRO A 84 7.04 -0.74 7.97
CA PRO A 84 8.46 -1.06 8.02
C PRO A 84 8.78 -1.96 9.21
N ARG A 85 9.42 -3.10 8.93
CA ARG A 85 9.68 -4.12 9.96
C ARG A 85 10.52 -3.61 11.14
N GLN A 86 11.47 -2.73 10.84
CA GLN A 86 12.34 -2.08 11.82
C GLN A 86 11.59 -1.23 12.85
N TRP A 87 10.30 -0.96 12.63
CA TRP A 87 9.55 -0.14 13.58
C TRP A 87 9.22 -0.85 14.88
N PHE A 88 8.79 -2.11 14.81
CA PHE A 88 8.34 -2.87 15.98
C PHE A 88 8.62 -4.37 15.90
N ASN A 89 9.35 -4.83 14.89
CA ASN A 89 9.62 -6.25 14.65
C ASN A 89 11.02 -6.48 14.05
N THR A 90 12.00 -5.71 14.52
CA THR A 90 13.36 -5.65 13.97
C THR A 90 14.15 -6.91 14.25
N TYR A 91 14.76 -7.51 13.24
CA TYR A 91 15.46 -8.78 13.40
C TYR A 91 16.89 -8.62 13.88
N GLU A 92 17.28 -9.55 14.75
CA GLU A 92 18.66 -10.02 14.79
C GLU A 92 18.79 -11.27 13.93
N PHE A 93 19.79 -11.26 13.04
CA PHE A 93 20.26 -12.42 12.31
C PHE A 93 21.54 -12.95 12.95
N SER A 94 21.92 -14.18 12.62
CA SER A 94 23.19 -14.77 13.08
C SER A 94 24.43 -13.97 12.66
N HIS A 95 24.32 -13.13 11.64
CA HIS A 95 25.39 -12.26 11.14
C HIS A 95 25.23 -10.79 11.56
N GLY A 96 24.23 -10.46 12.39
CA GLY A 96 24.09 -9.12 12.95
C GLY A 96 22.66 -8.60 13.04
N TYR A 97 22.54 -7.42 13.65
CA TYR A 97 21.30 -6.68 13.82
C TYR A 97 21.00 -5.81 12.60
N GLU A 98 19.78 -5.88 12.07
CA GLU A 98 19.40 -5.09 10.89
C GLU A 98 18.95 -3.66 11.23
N GLY A 99 18.66 -3.42 12.50
CA GLY A 99 18.08 -2.17 12.96
C GLY A 99 19.10 -1.09 13.22
N LYS A 100 18.64 -0.09 13.95
CA LYS A 100 19.44 1.02 14.44
C LYS A 100 19.20 1.18 15.94
N LYS A 101 20.15 1.86 16.59
CA LYS A 101 19.99 2.35 17.96
C LYS A 101 18.68 3.13 18.10
N GLY A 102 17.96 2.90 19.21
CA GLY A 102 16.65 3.50 19.46
C GLY A 102 15.46 2.78 18.80
N ASN A 103 15.67 1.70 18.03
CA ASN A 103 14.55 0.84 17.62
C ASN A 103 13.95 0.12 18.84
N MET A 104 12.62 -0.01 18.85
CA MET A 104 11.84 -0.38 20.02
C MET A 104 12.03 -1.83 20.46
N LEU A 105 12.17 -2.76 19.51
CA LEU A 105 12.12 -4.20 19.78
C LEU A 105 13.14 -4.93 18.90
N VAL A 106 13.77 -5.95 19.48
CA VAL A 106 14.60 -6.92 18.78
C VAL A 106 13.91 -8.28 18.79
N HIS A 107 13.72 -8.86 17.62
CA HIS A 107 13.12 -10.17 17.40
C HIS A 107 14.24 -11.14 17.01
N PHE A 108 14.24 -12.32 17.64
CA PHE A 108 15.19 -13.43 17.41
C PHE A 108 14.57 -14.58 16.60
N PRO A 109 14.09 -14.36 15.36
CA PRO A 109 13.43 -15.40 14.59
C PRO A 109 14.43 -16.44 14.10
N GLY A 110 14.14 -17.72 14.32
CA GLY A 110 14.99 -18.82 13.84
C GLY A 110 16.41 -18.88 14.43
N LEU A 111 16.76 -17.99 15.37
CA LEU A 111 18.00 -18.10 16.14
C LEU A 111 17.92 -19.30 17.08
N GLY A 112 19.06 -19.99 17.23
CA GLY A 112 19.21 -21.20 18.03
C GLY A 112 19.06 -20.91 19.53
N ASP A 113 20.14 -20.99 20.30
CA ASP A 113 20.06 -20.63 21.71
C ASP A 113 19.87 -19.12 21.88
N ARG A 114 18.64 -18.71 22.19
CA ARG A 114 18.26 -17.30 22.35
C ARG A 114 18.78 -16.69 23.65
N TRP A 115 19.24 -17.51 24.61
CA TRP A 115 19.74 -17.00 25.88
C TRP A 115 21.04 -16.23 25.71
N ASP A 116 21.96 -16.72 24.88
CA ASP A 116 23.22 -16.03 24.61
C ASP A 116 23.01 -14.69 23.89
N HIS A 117 22.05 -14.66 22.94
CA HIS A 117 21.64 -13.42 22.27
C HIS A 117 21.03 -12.43 23.27
N MET A 118 20.10 -12.88 24.12
CA MET A 118 19.50 -12.04 25.15
C MET A 118 20.56 -11.50 26.12
N SER A 119 21.49 -12.34 26.59
CA SER A 119 22.59 -11.91 27.46
C SER A 119 23.44 -10.83 26.79
N SER A 120 23.76 -11.01 25.50
CA SER A 120 24.54 -10.04 24.74
C SER A 120 23.82 -8.69 24.63
N TRP A 121 22.51 -8.70 24.38
CA TRP A 121 21.71 -7.48 24.36
C TRP A 121 21.62 -6.79 25.71
N LEU A 122 21.47 -7.54 26.80
CA LEU A 122 21.49 -7.00 28.15
C LEU A 122 22.85 -6.35 28.46
N ASP A 123 23.95 -7.01 28.12
CA ASP A 123 25.30 -6.47 28.30
C ASP A 123 25.49 -5.16 27.51
N ILE A 124 24.99 -5.10 26.26
CA ILE A 124 25.06 -3.90 25.42
C ILE A 124 24.29 -2.73 26.06
N ILE A 125 23.06 -2.99 26.53
CA ILE A 125 22.21 -1.97 27.15
C ILE A 125 22.80 -1.50 28.48
N GLU A 126 23.35 -2.41 29.30
CA GLU A 126 23.99 -2.07 30.58
C GLU A 126 25.28 -1.26 30.40
N GLN A 127 26.06 -1.52 29.34
CA GLN A 127 27.33 -0.82 29.09
C GLN A 127 27.14 0.53 28.39
N HIS A 128 26.10 0.67 27.56
CA HIS A 128 25.86 1.84 26.72
C HIS A 128 24.38 2.28 26.72
N PRO A 129 23.75 2.50 27.89
CA PRO A 129 22.32 2.77 27.97
C PRO A 129 21.92 4.01 27.19
N GLU A 130 22.71 5.09 27.24
CA GLU A 130 22.44 6.35 26.52
C GLU A 130 22.43 6.22 24.99
N GLU A 131 23.06 5.16 24.47
CA GLU A 131 23.10 4.92 23.03
C GLU A 131 21.84 4.19 22.54
N TRP A 132 21.21 3.38 23.39
CA TRP A 132 20.08 2.52 23.01
C TRP A 132 18.74 2.99 23.58
N GLU A 133 18.74 3.56 24.78
CA GLU A 133 17.58 4.15 25.45
C GLU A 133 17.38 5.60 24.97
N MET A 134 16.81 5.73 23.78
CA MET A 134 16.54 7.03 23.17
C MET A 134 15.14 7.55 23.52
N GLU A 135 15.06 8.83 23.86
CA GLU A 135 13.80 9.58 23.86
C GLU A 135 13.16 9.53 22.47
N LEU A 136 11.82 9.46 22.40
CA LEU A 136 11.09 9.36 21.13
C LEU A 136 11.49 10.47 20.15
N SER A 137 11.68 11.71 20.63
CA SER A 137 12.08 12.86 19.81
C SER A 137 13.45 12.72 19.15
N ASN A 138 14.30 11.81 19.65
CA ASN A 138 15.64 11.56 19.13
C ASN A 138 15.69 10.33 18.21
N THR A 139 14.57 9.63 18.05
CA THR A 139 14.42 8.53 17.08
C THR A 139 13.95 9.05 15.72
N THR A 140 13.92 8.18 14.71
CA THR A 140 13.37 8.50 13.38
C THR A 140 11.87 8.29 13.27
N TYR A 141 11.22 7.71 14.29
CA TYR A 141 9.84 7.24 14.23
C TYR A 141 8.85 8.31 13.78
N GLN A 142 8.88 9.50 14.39
CA GLN A 142 7.89 10.54 14.10
C GLN A 142 7.93 10.94 12.63
N ALA A 143 9.12 11.24 12.10
CA ALA A 143 9.30 11.66 10.71
C ALA A 143 8.93 10.54 9.72
N GLU A 144 9.37 9.31 9.98
CA GLU A 144 9.09 8.18 9.10
C GLU A 144 7.59 7.80 9.08
N ILE A 145 6.92 7.85 10.23
CA ILE A 145 5.48 7.60 10.37
C ILE A 145 4.67 8.68 9.65
N ASP A 146 5.04 9.95 9.82
CA ASP A 146 4.38 11.06 9.15
C ASP A 146 4.52 10.95 7.61
N GLN A 147 5.71 10.58 7.13
CA GLN A 147 5.97 10.34 5.72
C GLN A 147 5.16 9.15 5.19
N PHE A 148 5.14 8.03 5.91
CA PHE A 148 4.39 6.82 5.55
C PHE A 148 2.91 7.11 5.34
N TRP A 149 2.26 7.75 6.32
CA TRP A 149 0.83 8.05 6.21
C TRP A 149 0.55 9.10 5.14
N SER A 150 1.45 10.06 4.94
CA SER A 150 1.32 11.04 3.85
C SER A 150 1.37 10.37 2.47
N ALA A 151 2.31 9.45 2.25
CA ALA A 151 2.41 8.70 0.99
C ALA A 151 1.12 7.91 0.70
N LEU A 152 0.56 7.22 1.70
CA LEU A 152 -0.69 6.48 1.54
C LEU A 152 -1.90 7.39 1.29
N ARG A 153 -1.98 8.56 1.92
CA ARG A 153 -3.04 9.55 1.67
C ARG A 153 -2.99 10.06 0.24
N GLU A 154 -1.80 10.43 -0.23
CA GLU A 154 -1.59 10.92 -1.59
C GLU A 154 -1.91 9.83 -2.62
N GLY A 155 -1.49 8.58 -2.38
CA GLY A 155 -1.85 7.43 -3.21
C GLY A 155 -3.35 7.19 -3.27
N ARG A 156 -4.04 7.19 -2.12
CA ARG A 156 -5.51 7.05 -2.06
C ARG A 156 -6.21 8.16 -2.83
N LYS A 157 -5.79 9.40 -2.65
CA LYS A 157 -6.35 10.56 -3.36
C LYS A 157 -6.17 10.41 -4.87
N ALA A 158 -4.97 10.04 -5.33
CA ALA A 158 -4.69 9.83 -6.74
C ALA A 158 -5.54 8.69 -7.33
N LEU A 159 -5.77 7.59 -6.59
CA LEU A 159 -6.67 6.51 -7.03
C LEU A 159 -8.10 6.98 -7.22
N GLU A 160 -8.64 7.76 -6.28
CA GLU A 160 -10.01 8.26 -6.38
C GLU A 160 -10.18 9.26 -7.54
N GLU A 161 -9.21 10.16 -7.72
CA GLU A 161 -9.16 11.07 -8.87
C GLU A 161 -9.08 10.31 -10.20
N ALA A 162 -8.21 9.29 -10.28
CA ALA A 162 -8.03 8.47 -11.47
C ALA A 162 -9.30 7.73 -11.86
N LYS A 163 -9.95 7.06 -10.89
CA LYS A 163 -11.22 6.33 -11.11
C LYS A 163 -12.33 7.28 -11.57
N HIS A 164 -12.41 8.48 -10.99
CA HIS A 164 -13.40 9.46 -11.41
C HIS A 164 -13.18 9.92 -12.87
N GLN A 165 -11.93 10.14 -13.27
CA GLN A 165 -11.58 10.53 -14.64
C GLN A 165 -11.76 9.39 -15.64
N LEU A 166 -11.47 8.14 -15.26
CA LEU A 166 -11.68 6.97 -16.10
C LEU A 166 -13.12 6.81 -16.56
N ASN A 167 -14.09 7.13 -15.70
CA ASN A 167 -15.51 7.13 -16.07
C ASN A 167 -15.84 8.14 -17.20
N GLN A 168 -14.97 9.12 -17.44
CA GLN A 168 -15.13 10.16 -18.46
C GLN A 168 -14.25 9.91 -19.69
N LEU A 169 -13.28 9.00 -19.59
CA LEU A 169 -12.30 8.68 -20.62
C LEU A 169 -12.67 7.36 -21.29
N GLY A 170 -12.48 7.27 -22.61
CA GLY A 170 -12.70 6.03 -23.38
C GLY A 170 -11.50 5.69 -24.27
N GLY A 171 -11.41 4.42 -24.68
CA GLY A 171 -10.40 3.95 -25.64
C GLY A 171 -9.05 3.54 -25.02
N GLU A 172 -7.99 3.52 -25.83
CA GLU A 172 -6.65 3.07 -25.42
C GLU A 172 -6.04 3.89 -24.27
N HIS A 173 -6.38 5.18 -24.18
CA HIS A 173 -5.94 6.04 -23.09
C HIS A 173 -6.47 5.59 -21.72
N ALA A 174 -7.67 5.00 -21.69
CA ALA A 174 -8.25 4.44 -20.46
C ALA A 174 -7.44 3.24 -19.96
N LYS A 175 -6.96 2.37 -20.86
CA LYS A 175 -6.17 1.18 -20.51
C LYS A 175 -4.85 1.53 -19.81
N HIS A 176 -4.13 2.54 -20.30
CA HIS A 176 -2.87 2.92 -19.67
C HIS A 176 -3.07 3.46 -18.24
N VAL A 177 -4.15 4.22 -18.02
CA VAL A 177 -4.50 4.70 -16.67
C VAL A 177 -4.95 3.54 -15.77
N GLU A 178 -5.71 2.57 -16.29
CA GLU A 178 -6.11 1.35 -15.56
C GLU A 178 -4.89 0.52 -15.11
N GLU A 179 -3.88 0.39 -15.97
CA GLU A 179 -2.61 -0.25 -15.63
C GLU A 179 -1.92 0.47 -14.46
N LYS A 180 -1.84 1.80 -14.51
CA LYS A 180 -1.23 2.60 -13.43
C LYS A 180 -2.04 2.58 -12.13
N ILE A 181 -3.37 2.54 -12.21
CA ILE A 181 -4.24 2.30 -11.04
C ILE A 181 -3.90 0.97 -10.39
N THR A 182 -3.78 -0.09 -11.21
CA THR A 182 -3.46 -1.44 -10.71
C THR A 182 -2.08 -1.45 -10.05
N GLN A 183 -1.08 -0.79 -10.63
CA GLN A 183 0.27 -0.68 -10.05
C GLN A 183 0.26 0.04 -8.70
N LEU A 184 -0.47 1.15 -8.58
CA LEU A 184 -0.58 1.88 -7.31
C LEU A 184 -1.34 1.08 -6.25
N GLN A 185 -2.43 0.40 -6.61
CA GLN A 185 -3.14 -0.51 -5.71
C GLN A 185 -2.21 -1.61 -5.18
N GLN A 186 -1.46 -2.26 -6.08
CA GLN A 186 -0.49 -3.28 -5.68
C GLN A 186 0.60 -2.72 -4.77
N ALA A 187 1.10 -1.51 -5.05
CA ALA A 187 2.09 -0.86 -4.19
C ALA A 187 1.52 -0.58 -2.78
N MET A 188 0.30 -0.07 -2.68
CA MET A 188 -0.34 0.20 -1.38
C MET A 188 -0.65 -1.10 -0.61
N ASP A 189 -1.16 -2.12 -1.29
CA ASP A 189 -1.60 -3.37 -0.65
C ASP A 189 -0.45 -4.31 -0.27
N GLN A 190 0.62 -4.33 -1.09
CA GLN A 190 1.71 -5.30 -1.01
C GLN A 190 3.07 -4.68 -0.72
N LYS A 191 3.22 -3.36 -0.79
CA LYS A 191 4.50 -2.68 -0.54
C LYS A 191 4.30 -1.40 0.27
N SER A 192 3.29 -1.36 1.13
CA SER A 192 3.02 -0.21 2.00
C SER A 192 4.19 0.09 2.92
N ASP A 193 4.96 -0.93 3.31
CA ASP A 193 6.19 -0.84 4.08
C ASP A 193 7.36 -0.17 3.32
N GLU A 194 7.18 0.17 2.05
CA GLU A 194 8.11 0.95 1.21
C GLU A 194 7.43 2.26 0.75
N PRO A 195 7.40 3.33 1.58
CA PRO A 195 6.73 4.59 1.22
C PRO A 195 7.20 5.22 -0.10
N GLU A 196 8.47 5.04 -0.45
CA GLU A 196 9.04 5.49 -1.73
C GLU A 196 8.40 4.78 -2.93
N THR A 197 8.14 3.46 -2.80
CA THR A 197 7.47 2.67 -3.83
C THR A 197 6.03 3.14 -4.05
N VAL A 198 5.31 3.44 -2.96
CA VAL A 198 3.95 4.03 -3.04
C VAL A 198 4.00 5.41 -3.68
N THR A 199 4.98 6.24 -3.31
CA THR A 199 5.16 7.60 -3.85
C THR A 199 5.44 7.56 -5.36
N HIS A 200 6.38 6.73 -5.80
CA HIS A 200 6.68 6.56 -7.23
C HIS A 200 5.47 6.06 -8.01
N ALA A 201 4.74 5.07 -7.50
CA ALA A 201 3.52 4.59 -8.17
C ALA A 201 2.43 5.66 -8.23
N THR A 202 2.36 6.54 -7.23
CA THR A 202 1.44 7.68 -7.20
C THR A 202 1.79 8.71 -8.27
N ASP A 203 3.07 9.04 -8.41
CA ASP A 203 3.55 10.01 -9.40
C ASP A 203 3.40 9.47 -10.83
N ASP A 204 3.69 8.20 -11.05
CA ASP A 204 3.45 7.49 -12.31
C ASP A 204 1.98 7.58 -12.75
N LEU A 205 1.05 7.37 -11.81
CA LEU A 205 -0.38 7.48 -12.09
C LEU A 205 -0.78 8.92 -12.44
N ARG A 206 -0.28 9.91 -11.69
CA ARG A 206 -0.56 11.33 -11.97
C ARG A 206 -0.07 11.75 -13.35
N GLN A 207 1.14 11.35 -13.72
CA GLN A 207 1.71 11.63 -15.04
C GLN A 207 0.87 10.99 -16.16
N ALA A 208 0.40 9.75 -15.97
CA ALA A 208 -0.47 9.09 -16.94
C ALA A 208 -1.80 9.84 -17.12
N ILE A 209 -2.41 10.30 -16.03
CA ILE A 209 -3.64 11.09 -16.05
C ILE A 209 -3.45 12.43 -16.76
N GLU A 210 -2.38 13.15 -16.44
CA GLU A 210 -2.05 14.43 -17.07
C GLU A 210 -1.84 14.28 -18.59
N ALA A 211 -1.07 13.26 -18.99
CA ALA A 211 -0.82 12.98 -20.40
C ALA A 211 -2.11 12.71 -21.19
N VAL A 212 -3.02 11.91 -20.62
CA VAL A 212 -4.32 11.61 -21.25
C VAL A 212 -5.20 12.86 -21.34
N THR A 213 -5.21 13.68 -20.29
CA THR A 213 -5.99 14.93 -20.26
C THR A 213 -5.50 15.91 -21.32
N MET A 214 -4.19 16.06 -21.46
CA MET A 214 -3.59 16.91 -22.50
C MET A 214 -3.91 16.41 -23.91
N GLN A 215 -3.84 15.09 -24.13
CA GLN A 215 -4.15 14.50 -25.43
C GLN A 215 -5.64 14.65 -25.80
N ALA A 216 -6.55 14.48 -24.85
CA ALA A 216 -7.97 14.71 -25.05
C ALA A 216 -8.26 16.19 -25.41
N ALA A 217 -7.63 17.13 -24.71
CA ALA A 217 -7.77 18.56 -25.00
C ALA A 217 -7.23 18.92 -26.41
N ALA A 218 -6.09 18.35 -26.80
CA ALA A 218 -5.51 18.56 -28.12
C ALA A 218 -6.40 17.99 -29.25
N ALA A 219 -6.99 16.81 -29.05
CA ALA A 219 -7.91 16.21 -30.02
C ALA A 219 -9.19 17.04 -30.21
N ALA A 220 -9.75 17.59 -29.11
CA ALA A 220 -10.90 18.48 -29.17
C ALA A 220 -10.60 19.79 -29.92
N ALA A 221 -9.39 20.35 -29.75
CA ALA A 221 -8.97 21.56 -30.46
C ALA A 221 -8.71 21.34 -31.97
N ALA A 222 -8.34 20.11 -32.36
CA ALA A 222 -8.03 19.75 -33.75
C ALA A 222 -9.27 19.40 -34.60
N SER A 223 -10.48 19.41 -34.03
CA SER A 223 -11.74 19.19 -34.74
C SER A 223 -12.56 20.49 -34.82
N PRO A 224 -12.13 21.51 -35.61
CA PRO A 224 -12.96 22.67 -35.87
C PRO A 224 -14.14 22.25 -36.76
N GLY A 225 -15.36 22.49 -36.27
CA GLY A 225 -16.59 22.05 -36.90
C GLY A 225 -16.72 22.45 -38.37
N GLU A 226 -17.13 21.49 -39.19
CA GLU A 226 -17.79 21.73 -40.47
C GLU A 226 -19.09 22.50 -40.20
N THR A 227 -19.03 23.82 -40.27
CA THR A 227 -20.20 24.64 -40.59
C THR A 227 -20.08 25.07 -42.05
N GLU A 228 -20.53 24.21 -42.96
CA GLU A 228 -20.91 24.66 -44.31
C GLU A 228 -22.20 25.49 -44.19
N PRO A 229 -22.23 26.74 -44.70
CA PRO A 229 -23.50 27.36 -45.03
C PRO A 229 -23.96 26.78 -46.37
N GLU A 230 -25.09 26.07 -46.32
CA GLU A 230 -25.83 25.60 -47.49
C GLU A 230 -26.21 26.82 -48.37
N ALA A 231 -25.41 27.07 -49.41
CA ALA A 231 -25.67 28.13 -50.37
C ALA A 231 -26.77 27.67 -51.35
N THR A 232 -27.99 28.12 -51.09
CA THR A 232 -29.11 28.04 -52.03
C THR A 232 -28.75 28.80 -53.32
N SER A 233 -28.50 28.06 -54.40
CA SER A 233 -28.49 28.62 -55.77
C SER A 233 -29.93 28.80 -56.27
N PRO A 234 -30.32 29.97 -56.82
CA PRO A 234 -31.52 30.07 -57.63
C PRO A 234 -31.19 29.75 -59.08
N GLU A 235 -31.89 28.76 -59.61
CA GLU A 235 -31.90 28.37 -61.02
C GLU A 235 -32.55 29.47 -61.87
N SER A 236 -31.82 29.99 -62.86
CA SER A 236 -32.35 30.83 -63.92
C SER A 236 -32.88 29.96 -65.06
N ALA A 237 -34.20 29.96 -65.29
CA ALA A 237 -34.82 29.40 -66.49
C ALA A 237 -35.51 30.51 -67.31
N VAL A 238 -34.82 30.85 -68.40
CA VAL A 238 -35.23 31.20 -69.78
C VAL A 238 -36.72 31.43 -70.08
N SER A 239 -36.90 32.51 -70.86
CA SER A 239 -38.03 33.00 -71.67
C SER A 239 -39.02 32.00 -72.29
N GLU A 240 -40.28 32.43 -72.32
CA GLU A 240 -41.18 32.36 -73.49
C GLU A 240 -42.28 33.43 -73.36
N GLY A 241 -42.58 34.20 -74.42
CA GLY A 241 -43.85 34.92 -74.55
C GLY A 241 -43.83 36.35 -75.10
N THR A 242 -44.05 36.44 -76.43
CA THR A 242 -44.53 37.57 -77.27
C THR A 242 -43.68 38.81 -77.50
#